data_AF-A0A161MN67-F1
#
_entry.id   AF-A0A161MN67-F1
#
_cell.length_a   1.000
_cell.length_b   1.000
_cell.length_c   1.000
_cell.angle_alpha   90.00
_cell.angle_beta   90.00
_cell.angle_gamma   90.00
#
_symmetry.space_group_name_H-M   'P 1'
#
loop_
_entity.id
_entity.type
_entity.pdbx_description
1 polymer ?
#
loop_
_entity_poly.entity_id
_entity_poly.type
_entity_poly.pdbx_seq_one_letter_code
_entity_poly.pdbx_strand_id
1 'polypeptide(L)'
;VPFLDRMSDKALKETLPQGVAYMHEGLSTNDRRLVEQLFDSGAIQIAVVTRSLCFSLNIDAYLVIVMDTQFYNGRIHVYEDYPITEVIQMVGRANRPLEDDDAKVVVLCQSSKKDFFKKFLSEPLPIESHLDHKLHDHFNAEIVTKTIENKQDAVDYLTWTLLYRRLTQNPNYYNLQGVTHRHLSDH
;
A
#
# COMPACT_ATOMS: atom_id res chain seq x y z
N VAL A 1 -25.90 -25.10 6.03
CA VAL A 1 -26.25 -23.73 5.58
C VAL A 1 -25.91 -23.65 4.10
N PRO A 2 -26.84 -23.30 3.19
CA PRO A 2 -26.68 -23.50 1.74
C PRO A 2 -25.46 -22.80 1.09
N PHE A 3 -24.86 -21.84 1.79
CA PHE A 3 -23.63 -21.16 1.34
C PHE A 3 -22.36 -22.01 1.51
N LEU A 4 -22.30 -22.87 2.53
CA LEU A 4 -21.13 -23.70 2.85
C LEU A 4 -20.88 -24.79 1.79
N ASP A 5 -21.94 -25.30 1.18
CA ASP A 5 -21.84 -26.34 0.15
C ASP A 5 -21.19 -25.82 -1.14
N ARG A 6 -21.28 -24.50 -1.37
CA ARG A 6 -20.69 -23.83 -2.54
C ARG A 6 -19.19 -23.57 -2.38
N MET A 7 -18.66 -23.71 -1.17
CA MET A 7 -17.27 -23.38 -0.92
C MET A 7 -16.33 -24.53 -1.27
N SER A 8 -15.14 -24.18 -1.76
CA SER A 8 -14.12 -25.17 -2.10
C SER A 8 -13.19 -25.46 -0.94
N ASP A 9 -12.83 -24.43 -0.16
CA ASP A 9 -11.92 -24.55 0.96
C ASP A 9 -12.58 -25.22 2.18
N LYS A 10 -11.94 -26.27 2.72
CA LYS A 10 -12.49 -27.05 3.83
C LYS A 10 -12.36 -26.32 5.18
N ALA A 11 -11.25 -25.66 5.45
CA ALA A 11 -11.03 -24.98 6.72
C ALA A 11 -11.89 -23.71 6.82
N LEU A 12 -12.22 -23.08 5.70
CA LEU A 12 -13.17 -21.97 5.66
C LEU A 12 -14.59 -22.44 5.99
N LYS A 13 -15.00 -23.66 5.60
CA LYS A 13 -16.29 -24.26 6.01
C LYS A 13 -16.38 -24.54 7.51
N GLU A 14 -15.25 -24.79 8.15
CA GLU A 14 -15.18 -25.05 9.60
C GLU A 14 -15.23 -23.76 10.41
N THR A 15 -14.58 -22.70 9.91
CA THR A 15 -14.47 -21.40 10.62
C THR A 15 -15.72 -20.54 10.45
N LEU A 16 -16.35 -20.54 9.28
CA LEU A 16 -17.52 -19.70 8.99
C LEU A 16 -18.71 -19.88 9.94
N PRO A 17 -19.10 -21.11 10.34
CA PRO A 17 -20.16 -21.31 11.33
C PRO A 17 -19.87 -20.68 12.70
N GLN A 18 -18.59 -20.42 13.01
CA GLN A 18 -18.16 -19.74 14.23
C GLN A 18 -18.15 -18.21 14.10
N GLY A 19 -18.60 -17.68 12.95
CA GLY A 19 -18.63 -16.24 12.67
C GLY A 19 -17.28 -15.65 12.25
N VAL A 20 -16.31 -16.50 11.89
CA VAL A 20 -14.95 -16.10 11.49
C VAL A 20 -14.65 -16.62 10.09
N ALA A 21 -14.17 -15.75 9.22
CA ALA A 21 -13.63 -16.12 7.92
C ALA A 21 -12.17 -15.70 7.80
N TYR A 22 -11.48 -16.20 6.78
CA TYR A 22 -10.18 -15.70 6.38
C TYR A 22 -10.08 -15.56 4.86
N MET A 23 -9.19 -14.69 4.39
CA MET A 23 -8.93 -14.47 2.98
C MET A 23 -7.44 -14.36 2.69
N HIS A 24 -7.01 -15.08 1.65
CA HIS A 24 -5.65 -15.03 1.11
C HIS A 24 -5.66 -15.29 -0.39
N GLU A 25 -4.52 -15.06 -1.06
CA GLU A 25 -4.40 -15.19 -2.52
C GLU A 25 -4.64 -16.60 -3.07
N GLY A 26 -4.62 -17.61 -2.22
CA GLY A 26 -4.89 -19.01 -2.60
C GLY A 26 -6.37 -19.36 -2.65
N LEU A 27 -7.26 -18.54 -2.08
CA LEU A 27 -8.70 -18.80 -2.17
C LEU A 27 -9.22 -18.56 -3.58
N SER A 28 -10.20 -19.39 -3.97
CA SER A 28 -10.93 -19.19 -5.21
C SER A 28 -11.68 -17.86 -5.23
N THR A 29 -11.86 -17.27 -6.41
CA THR A 29 -12.62 -16.02 -6.56
C THR A 29 -14.06 -16.15 -6.03
N ASN A 30 -14.65 -17.33 -6.16
CA ASN A 30 -15.99 -17.62 -5.64
C ASN A 30 -16.01 -17.60 -4.11
N ASP A 31 -15.03 -18.24 -3.45
CA ASP A 31 -14.95 -18.25 -1.99
C ASP A 31 -14.72 -16.85 -1.42
N ARG A 32 -13.85 -16.05 -2.05
CA ARG A 32 -13.63 -14.65 -1.62
C ARG A 32 -14.90 -13.82 -1.71
N ARG A 33 -15.59 -13.85 -2.85
CA ARG A 33 -16.88 -13.13 -3.02
C ARG A 33 -17.92 -13.55 -2.00
N LEU A 34 -17.98 -14.84 -1.67
CA LEU A 34 -18.90 -15.34 -0.66
C LEU A 34 -18.54 -14.82 0.73
N VAL A 35 -17.26 -14.81 1.09
CA VAL A 35 -16.79 -14.22 2.36
C VAL A 35 -17.12 -12.74 2.44
N GLU A 36 -16.88 -11.97 1.38
CA GLU A 36 -17.22 -10.54 1.31
C GLU A 36 -18.73 -10.32 1.53
N GLN A 37 -19.58 -11.06 0.81
CA GLN A 37 -21.04 -10.98 0.97
C GLN A 37 -21.51 -11.35 2.38
N LEU A 38 -20.92 -12.37 2.98
CA LEU A 38 -21.27 -12.80 4.33
C LEU A 38 -20.82 -11.76 5.38
N PHE A 39 -19.69 -11.08 5.14
CA PHE A 39 -19.21 -10.03 6.03
C PHE A 39 -20.07 -8.78 5.92
N ASP A 40 -20.34 -8.29 4.71
CA ASP A 40 -21.15 -7.09 4.47
C ASP A 40 -22.60 -7.24 4.97
N SER A 41 -23.15 -8.46 4.91
CA SER A 41 -24.49 -8.75 5.45
C SER A 41 -24.51 -8.89 6.97
N GLY A 42 -23.35 -8.85 7.64
CA GLY A 42 -23.22 -9.08 9.08
C GLY A 42 -23.43 -10.53 9.51
N ALA A 43 -23.50 -11.48 8.57
CA ALA A 43 -23.63 -12.91 8.88
C ALA A 43 -22.36 -13.48 9.53
N ILE A 44 -21.21 -12.90 9.22
CA ILE A 44 -19.95 -13.12 9.94
C ILE A 44 -19.41 -11.79 10.46
N GLN A 45 -18.75 -11.83 11.62
CA GLN A 45 -18.30 -10.63 12.30
C GLN A 45 -16.79 -10.38 12.11
N ILE A 46 -16.02 -11.43 11.84
CA ILE A 46 -14.56 -11.36 11.77
C ILE A 46 -14.07 -11.92 10.44
N ALA A 47 -13.24 -11.16 9.74
CA ALA A 47 -12.51 -11.59 8.56
C ALA A 47 -10.99 -11.38 8.77
N VAL A 48 -10.21 -12.45 8.71
CA VAL A 48 -8.75 -12.41 8.81
C VAL A 48 -8.15 -12.38 7.41
N VAL A 49 -7.50 -11.29 7.03
CA VAL A 49 -7.03 -11.11 5.64
C VAL A 49 -5.52 -10.97 5.57
N THR A 50 -4.89 -11.65 4.61
CA THR A 50 -3.46 -11.47 4.35
C THR A 50 -3.17 -10.08 3.76
N ARG A 51 -2.07 -9.47 4.21
CA ARG A 51 -1.55 -8.16 3.75
C ARG A 51 -1.72 -7.91 2.25
N SER A 52 -1.37 -8.89 1.42
CA SER A 52 -1.32 -8.72 -0.03
C SER A 52 -2.67 -8.43 -0.69
N LEU A 53 -3.78 -8.67 0.00
CA LEU A 53 -5.12 -8.35 -0.47
C LEU A 53 -5.60 -6.94 -0.11
N CYS A 54 -4.82 -6.13 0.63
CA CYS A 54 -5.28 -4.84 1.18
C CYS A 54 -5.90 -3.87 0.13
N PHE A 55 -5.35 -3.87 -1.09
CA PHE A 55 -5.87 -3.07 -2.20
C PHE A 55 -7.06 -3.70 -2.92
N SER A 56 -7.19 -5.03 -2.92
CA SER A 56 -8.25 -5.75 -3.64
C SER A 56 -9.46 -6.09 -2.78
N LEU A 57 -9.42 -5.80 -1.47
CA LEU A 57 -10.54 -6.04 -0.57
C LEU A 57 -11.75 -5.17 -0.93
N ASN A 58 -12.94 -5.76 -0.89
CA ASN A 58 -14.20 -5.06 -1.03
C ASN A 58 -15.08 -5.21 0.23
N ILE A 59 -14.46 -5.08 1.40
CA ILE A 59 -15.16 -5.02 2.70
C ILE A 59 -14.61 -3.84 3.50
N ASP A 60 -15.50 -3.21 4.25
CA ASP A 60 -15.17 -2.19 5.25
C ASP A 60 -15.70 -2.63 6.62
N ALA A 61 -14.99 -2.28 7.69
CA ALA A 61 -15.27 -2.76 9.04
C ALA A 61 -15.34 -1.60 10.04
N TYR A 62 -15.97 -1.81 11.18
CA TYR A 62 -15.89 -0.87 12.31
C TYR A 62 -14.49 -0.84 12.95
N LEU A 63 -13.90 -2.02 13.11
CA LEU A 63 -12.59 -2.22 13.73
C LEU A 63 -11.66 -2.92 12.75
N VAL A 64 -10.54 -2.27 12.42
CA VAL A 64 -9.42 -2.91 11.72
C VAL A 64 -8.27 -3.15 12.68
N ILE A 65 -7.78 -4.38 12.71
CA ILE A 65 -6.57 -4.75 13.46
C ILE A 65 -5.48 -5.09 12.44
N VAL A 66 -4.43 -4.27 12.41
CA VAL A 66 -3.21 -4.57 11.65
C VAL A 66 -2.30 -5.37 12.58
N MET A 67 -2.26 -6.69 12.38
CA MET A 67 -1.49 -7.61 13.21
C MET A 67 -0.07 -7.78 12.67
N ASP A 68 0.88 -7.19 13.37
CA ASP A 68 2.27 -7.00 12.94
C ASP A 68 2.37 -6.07 11.71
N THR A 69 3.55 -5.51 11.49
CA THR A 69 3.80 -4.55 10.40
C THR A 69 5.03 -4.90 9.58
N GLN A 70 5.40 -6.18 9.59
CA GLN A 70 6.55 -6.73 8.89
C GLN A 70 6.17 -8.01 8.15
N PHE A 71 6.92 -8.31 7.09
CA PHE A 71 6.84 -9.59 6.39
C PHE A 71 8.25 -10.10 6.12
N TYR A 72 8.38 -11.41 6.03
CA TYR A 72 9.65 -12.02 5.69
C TYR A 72 9.90 -11.98 4.18
N ASN A 73 10.98 -11.32 3.76
CA ASN A 73 11.45 -11.36 2.39
C ASN A 73 12.43 -12.52 2.20
N GLY A 74 11.94 -13.60 1.57
CA GLY A 74 12.73 -14.82 1.34
C GLY A 74 13.87 -14.68 0.33
N ARG A 75 13.95 -13.59 -0.45
CA ARG A 75 15.06 -13.36 -1.40
C ARG A 75 16.32 -12.84 -0.73
N ILE A 76 16.14 -12.00 0.30
CA ILE A 76 17.25 -11.38 1.05
C ILE A 76 17.35 -11.90 2.48
N HIS A 77 16.44 -12.78 2.90
CA HIS A 77 16.38 -13.40 4.22
C HIS A 77 16.23 -12.44 5.40
N VAL A 78 15.48 -11.34 5.22
CA VAL A 78 15.26 -10.29 6.24
C VAL A 78 13.76 -10.00 6.36
N TYR A 79 13.33 -9.56 7.56
CA TYR A 79 12.01 -8.98 7.74
C TYR A 79 12.00 -7.54 7.24
N GLU A 80 11.18 -7.27 6.24
CA GLU A 80 10.95 -5.93 5.71
C GLU A 80 9.69 -5.35 6.33
N ASP A 81 9.71 -4.05 6.59
CA ASP A 81 8.53 -3.32 7.05
C ASP A 81 7.49 -3.23 5.94
N TYR A 82 6.21 -3.14 6.31
CA TYR A 82 5.16 -2.82 5.35
C TYR A 82 5.39 -1.42 4.79
N PRO A 83 5.24 -1.22 3.47
CA PRO A 83 5.11 0.11 2.91
C PRO A 83 4.00 0.87 3.63
N ILE A 84 4.28 2.12 4.02
CA ILE A 84 3.32 2.93 4.79
C ILE A 84 1.99 3.11 4.03
N THR A 85 2.03 3.16 2.71
CA THR A 85 0.85 3.22 1.84
C THR A 85 -0.09 2.03 2.02
N GLU A 86 0.45 0.83 2.23
CA GLU A 86 -0.35 -0.36 2.49
C GLU A 86 -0.98 -0.32 3.89
N VAL A 87 -0.25 0.17 4.89
CA VAL A 87 -0.80 0.34 6.24
C VAL A 87 -1.92 1.38 6.23
N ILE A 88 -1.74 2.51 5.51
CA ILE A 88 -2.80 3.51 5.30
C ILE A 88 -4.01 2.89 4.59
N GLN A 89 -3.79 2.03 3.57
CA GLN A 89 -4.87 1.34 2.90
C GLN A 89 -5.65 0.42 3.84
N MET A 90 -4.97 -0.30 4.74
CA MET A 90 -5.60 -1.15 5.76
C MET A 90 -6.39 -0.31 6.77
N VAL A 91 -5.77 0.76 7.29
CA VAL A 91 -6.41 1.74 8.20
C VAL A 91 -7.69 2.29 7.57
N GLY A 92 -7.66 2.59 6.26
CA GLY A 92 -8.80 3.11 5.52
C GLY A 92 -10.00 2.16 5.40
N ARG A 93 -9.84 0.86 5.69
CA ARG A 93 -10.95 -0.11 5.77
C ARG A 93 -11.77 0.03 7.03
N ALA A 94 -11.28 0.74 8.04
CA ALA A 94 -12.06 1.10 9.21
C ALA A 94 -12.94 2.32 8.87
N ASN A 95 -13.95 2.13 8.03
CA ASN A 95 -14.74 3.23 7.49
C ASN A 95 -16.13 2.77 7.00
N ARG A 96 -17.14 2.86 7.86
CA ARG A 96 -18.55 2.58 7.49
C ARG A 96 -19.44 3.80 7.75
N PRO A 97 -19.36 4.84 6.90
CA PRO A 97 -19.92 6.17 7.19
C PRO A 97 -21.46 6.21 7.29
N LEU A 98 -22.15 5.19 6.77
CA LEU A 98 -23.61 5.10 6.84
C LEU A 98 -24.10 4.23 8.02
N GLU A 99 -23.20 3.53 8.69
CA GLU A 99 -23.52 2.54 9.73
C GLU A 99 -23.00 2.95 11.10
N ASP A 100 -21.78 3.49 11.18
CA ASP A 100 -21.10 3.81 12.44
C ASP A 100 -20.85 5.31 12.57
N ASP A 101 -20.97 5.83 13.81
CA ASP A 101 -20.62 7.22 14.15
C ASP A 101 -19.10 7.46 14.21
N ASP A 102 -18.33 6.41 14.48
CA ASP A 102 -16.88 6.41 14.51
C ASP A 102 -16.29 5.08 14.02
N ALA A 103 -14.97 5.03 13.90
CA ALA A 103 -14.26 3.82 13.51
C ALA A 103 -12.98 3.66 14.32
N LYS A 104 -12.54 2.42 14.50
CA LYS A 104 -11.39 2.08 15.34
C LYS A 104 -10.32 1.35 14.53
N VAL A 105 -9.07 1.70 14.80
CA VAL A 105 -7.92 0.98 14.24
C VAL A 105 -6.93 0.65 15.34
N VAL A 106 -6.46 -0.59 15.34
CA VAL A 106 -5.41 -1.06 16.25
C VAL A 106 -4.24 -1.56 15.41
N VAL A 107 -3.10 -0.88 15.51
CA VAL A 107 -1.86 -1.30 14.86
C VAL A 107 -0.95 -1.96 15.89
N LEU A 108 -0.78 -3.27 15.77
CA LEU A 108 0.14 -4.05 16.58
C LEU A 108 1.48 -4.09 15.84
N CYS A 109 2.51 -3.44 16.38
CA CYS A 109 3.83 -3.37 15.74
C CYS A 109 4.94 -3.50 16.77
N GLN A 110 6.18 -3.73 16.29
CA GLN A 110 7.37 -3.70 17.15
C GLN A 110 7.50 -2.33 17.82
N SER A 111 7.92 -2.30 19.09
CA SER A 111 8.04 -1.04 19.87
C SER A 111 8.93 0.01 19.20
N SER A 112 9.95 -0.41 18.45
CA SER A 112 10.84 0.45 17.65
C SER A 112 10.13 1.20 16.52
N LYS A 113 8.97 0.72 16.04
CA LYS A 113 8.19 1.28 14.93
C LYS A 113 6.98 2.10 15.39
N LYS A 114 6.67 2.08 16.70
CA LYS A 114 5.51 2.77 17.27
C LYS A 114 5.46 4.25 16.91
N ASP A 115 6.57 4.97 17.14
CA ASP A 115 6.61 6.42 16.91
C ASP A 115 6.57 6.76 15.41
N PHE A 116 7.13 5.90 14.56
CA PHE A 116 7.02 6.00 13.11
C PHE A 116 5.55 5.97 12.67
N PHE A 117 4.80 4.94 13.06
CA PHE A 117 3.39 4.84 12.68
C PHE A 117 2.53 5.92 13.32
N LYS A 118 2.79 6.28 14.58
CA LYS A 118 2.07 7.38 15.24
C LYS A 118 2.21 8.68 14.47
N LYS A 119 3.42 9.00 13.99
CA LYS A 119 3.67 10.19 13.19
C LYS A 119 2.94 10.15 11.85
N PHE A 120 3.18 9.13 11.04
CA PHE A 120 2.68 9.08 9.65
C PHE A 120 1.18 8.73 9.51
N LEU A 121 0.53 8.25 10.57
CA LEU A 121 -0.93 8.11 10.60
C LEU A 121 -1.64 9.39 11.08
N SER A 122 -0.93 10.27 11.80
CA SER A 122 -1.49 11.54 12.32
C SER A 122 -1.16 12.75 11.43
N GLU A 123 -0.04 12.68 10.73
CA GLU A 123 0.46 13.73 9.85
C GLU A 123 0.38 13.27 8.38
N PRO A 124 0.15 14.19 7.43
CA PRO A 124 0.17 13.86 6.02
C PRO A 124 1.54 13.33 5.59
N LEU A 125 1.53 12.34 4.69
CA LEU A 125 2.75 11.67 4.23
C LEU A 125 3.58 12.60 3.30
N PRO A 126 4.89 12.81 3.58
CA PRO A 126 5.78 13.44 2.62
C PRO A 126 6.05 12.46 1.47
N ILE A 127 5.74 12.87 0.24
CA ILE A 127 5.95 12.07 -0.96
C ILE A 127 7.20 12.58 -1.69
N GLU A 128 8.13 11.68 -1.95
CA GLU A 128 9.35 11.93 -2.71
C GLU A 128 9.37 11.09 -4.00
N SER A 129 9.93 11.66 -5.06
CA SER A 129 10.18 10.91 -6.29
C SER A 129 11.33 9.91 -6.11
N HIS A 130 11.26 8.77 -6.81
CA HIS A 130 12.35 7.79 -6.95
C HIS A 130 12.68 7.55 -8.45
N LEU A 131 12.31 8.51 -9.31
CA LEU A 131 12.49 8.41 -10.76
C LEU A 131 13.98 8.36 -11.16
N ASP A 132 14.84 9.00 -10.37
CA ASP A 132 16.31 8.99 -10.50
C ASP A 132 16.90 7.57 -10.52
N HIS A 133 16.30 6.63 -9.78
CA HIS A 133 16.74 5.23 -9.77
C HIS A 133 16.19 4.37 -10.92
N LYS A 134 15.25 4.90 -11.72
CA LYS A 134 14.52 4.17 -12.77
C LYS A 134 14.46 4.93 -14.10
N LEU A 135 15.37 5.88 -14.31
CA LEU A 135 15.29 6.84 -15.40
C LEU A 135 15.54 6.22 -16.78
N HIS A 136 16.39 5.21 -16.86
CA HIS A 136 16.90 4.66 -18.12
C HIS A 136 15.79 4.19 -19.08
N ASP A 137 14.78 3.50 -18.55
CA ASP A 137 13.69 2.96 -19.37
C ASP A 137 12.82 4.08 -19.95
N HIS A 138 12.51 5.10 -19.14
CA HIS A 138 11.74 6.27 -19.58
C HIS A 138 12.50 7.08 -20.62
N PHE A 139 13.78 7.34 -20.40
CA PHE A 139 14.61 8.06 -21.37
C PHE A 139 14.71 7.31 -22.69
N ASN A 140 14.92 5.99 -22.64
CA ASN A 140 14.96 5.18 -23.85
C ASN A 140 13.63 5.24 -24.62
N ALA A 141 12.50 5.18 -23.93
CA ALA A 141 11.19 5.32 -24.57
C ALA A 141 11.02 6.70 -25.25
N GLU A 142 11.38 7.78 -24.56
CA GLU A 142 11.20 9.15 -25.05
C GLU A 142 12.18 9.52 -26.18
N ILE A 143 13.35 8.88 -26.25
CA ILE A 143 14.26 8.98 -27.40
C ILE A 143 13.65 8.30 -28.63
N VAL A 144 13.05 7.11 -28.44
CA VAL A 144 12.41 6.36 -29.54
C VAL A 144 11.19 7.11 -30.09
N THR A 145 10.40 7.76 -29.23
CA THR A 145 9.26 8.61 -29.65
C THR A 145 9.71 9.96 -30.23
N LYS A 146 11.01 10.27 -30.20
CA LYS A 146 11.59 11.57 -30.60
C LYS A 146 11.10 12.75 -29.76
N THR A 147 10.69 12.50 -28.52
CA THR A 147 10.48 13.57 -27.54
C THR A 147 11.82 14.13 -27.08
N ILE A 148 12.82 13.25 -26.93
CA ILE A 148 14.21 13.61 -26.59
C ILE A 148 15.09 13.32 -27.81
N GLU A 149 15.51 14.36 -28.52
CA GLU A 149 16.41 14.22 -29.67
C GLU A 149 17.86 14.60 -29.33
N ASN A 150 18.04 15.41 -28.29
CA ASN A 150 19.36 15.83 -27.81
C ASN A 150 19.42 15.93 -26.27
N LYS A 151 20.62 16.22 -25.73
CA LYS A 151 20.82 16.29 -24.27
C LYS A 151 20.04 17.43 -23.60
N GLN A 152 19.82 18.54 -24.29
CA GLN A 152 19.03 19.65 -23.75
C GLN A 152 17.57 19.23 -23.60
N ASP A 153 17.01 18.53 -24.59
CA ASP A 153 15.64 18.00 -24.52
C ASP A 153 15.47 17.04 -23.33
N ALA A 154 16.52 16.27 -22.99
CA ALA A 154 16.50 15.38 -21.83
C ALA A 154 16.44 16.14 -20.49
N VAL A 155 17.18 17.24 -20.38
CA VAL A 155 17.10 18.14 -19.21
C VAL A 155 15.72 18.80 -19.15
N ASP A 156 15.23 19.28 -20.29
CA ASP A 156 13.92 19.90 -20.41
C ASP A 156 12.82 18.91 -20.01
N TYR A 157 12.87 17.66 -20.48
CA TYR A 157 11.97 16.57 -20.09
C TYR A 157 11.95 16.36 -18.56
N LEU A 158 13.12 16.31 -17.93
CA LEU A 158 13.20 16.15 -16.46
C LEU A 158 12.51 17.29 -15.72
N THR A 159 12.50 18.52 -16.25
CA THR A 159 11.85 19.66 -15.59
C THR A 159 10.34 19.51 -15.41
N TRP A 160 9.70 18.63 -16.20
CA TRP A 160 8.27 18.30 -16.10
C TRP A 160 7.94 17.28 -15.01
N THR A 161 8.95 16.66 -14.42
CA THR A 161 8.75 15.54 -13.49
C THR A 161 8.57 16.02 -12.05
N LEU A 162 7.94 15.16 -11.22
CA LEU A 162 7.90 15.37 -9.77
C LEU A 162 9.32 15.43 -9.16
N LEU A 163 10.26 14.66 -9.71
CA LEU A 163 11.66 14.66 -9.28
C LEU A 163 12.22 16.08 -9.28
N TYR A 164 12.13 16.79 -10.41
CA TYR A 164 12.66 18.15 -10.51
C TYR A 164 12.04 19.12 -9.49
N ARG A 165 10.73 19.01 -9.25
CA ARG A 165 10.06 19.81 -8.22
C ARG A 165 10.60 19.50 -6.83
N ARG A 166 10.89 18.24 -6.51
CA ARG A 166 11.38 17.80 -5.20
C ARG A 166 12.87 18.04 -4.98
N LEU A 167 13.71 18.08 -6.04
CA LEU A 167 15.15 18.42 -5.95
C LEU A 167 15.39 19.73 -5.19
N THR A 168 14.53 20.73 -5.39
CA THR A 168 14.66 22.04 -4.72
C THR A 168 14.13 22.06 -3.28
N GLN A 169 13.23 21.13 -2.93
CA GLN A 169 12.54 21.12 -1.64
C GLN A 169 13.22 20.21 -0.62
N ASN A 170 13.84 19.12 -1.08
CA ASN A 170 14.57 18.17 -0.24
C ASN A 170 15.85 17.69 -0.94
N PRO A 171 16.81 18.59 -1.21
CA PRO A 171 18.01 18.28 -2.01
C PRO A 171 18.83 17.13 -1.45
N ASN A 172 18.95 17.05 -0.12
CA ASN A 172 19.74 16.02 0.55
C ASN A 172 19.20 14.60 0.29
N TYR A 173 17.89 14.44 0.11
CA TYR A 173 17.29 13.15 -0.24
C TYR A 173 17.83 12.60 -1.57
N TYR A 174 18.10 13.51 -2.49
CA TYR A 174 18.60 13.22 -3.83
C TYR A 174 20.13 13.35 -3.93
N ASN A 175 20.85 13.45 -2.81
CA ASN A 175 22.30 13.70 -2.74
C ASN A 175 22.77 15.02 -3.37
N LEU A 176 21.90 16.03 -3.48
CA LEU A 176 22.30 17.37 -3.89
C LEU A 176 22.88 18.16 -2.72
N GLN A 177 23.98 18.86 -2.99
CA GLN A 177 24.68 19.69 -2.01
C GLN A 177 24.13 21.12 -1.90
N GLY A 178 23.23 21.50 -2.81
CA GLY A 178 22.64 22.84 -2.84
C GLY A 178 21.48 22.95 -3.82
N VAL A 179 20.73 24.05 -3.71
CA VAL A 179 19.51 24.32 -4.51
C VAL A 179 19.69 25.47 -5.50
N THR A 180 20.93 25.97 -5.67
CA THR A 180 21.17 27.02 -6.66
C THR A 180 20.97 26.45 -8.07
N HIS A 181 20.64 27.32 -9.03
CA HIS A 181 20.48 26.91 -10.43
C HIS A 181 21.69 26.13 -10.97
N ARG A 182 22.90 26.48 -10.50
CA ARG A 182 24.12 25.76 -10.86
C ARG A 182 24.12 24.33 -10.29
N HIS A 183 23.82 24.15 -9.01
CA HIS A 183 23.77 22.81 -8.41
C HIS A 183 22.70 21.92 -9.06
N LEU A 184 21.53 22.49 -9.40
CA LEU A 184 20.45 21.76 -10.07
C LEU A 184 20.79 21.40 -11.51
N SER A 185 21.53 22.25 -12.21
CA SER A 185 21.92 22.04 -13.61
C SER A 185 23.12 21.11 -13.75
N ASP A 186 24.01 21.08 -12.75
CA ASP A 186 25.20 20.23 -12.73
C ASP A 186 24.87 18.78 -12.33
N HIS A 187 23.78 18.57 -11.57
CA HIS A 187 23.30 17.27 -11.10
C HIS A 187 22.38 16.59 -12.12
#